data_AF-A0A8H4VK84-F1
#
_entry.id   AF-A0A8H4VK84-F1
#
_cell.length_a   1.000
_cell.length_b   1.000
_cell.length_c   1.000
_cell.angle_alpha   90.00
_cell.angle_beta   90.00
_cell.angle_gamma   90.00
#
_symmetry.space_group_name_H-M   'P 1'
#
loop_
_entity.id
_entity.type
_entity.pdbx_description
1 polymer ?
#
loop_
_entity_poly.entity_id
_entity_poly.type
_entity_poly.pdbx_seq_one_letter_code
_entity_poly.pdbx_strand_id
1 'polypeptide(L)'
;MLGLRRCPNLRRSYATQSPLPPLAQAARTASTPLAVRLRRRKQLGAIPEGSTDATKDGLTPSEQARYTRLKAQGKLEGSSGKTLTESEWIARVNARRSRIRGIAKHAEKSGQTSTTVLGKRVYLPNIVLKLVRNHTPPGQPYNPYEATFRIPKSITKTDIRSLLLTVYGVKTTYIRTDNYISHLYRTIEGYTRRPYKTYKRAVVGLVDPFYYPHRLEDMPSEARKAREEWIEKEFSIKHTRNLQKEEILRMTKGQGRVSWKFKAPFATKRSHILRLVAERRDAREQAVAEFAQGIKSVRQQAKHVGYEAVKEKVDMGVMSTE
;
A
#
# COMPACT_ATOMS: atom_id res chain seq x y z
N MET A 1 23.19 -19.03 -28.30
CA MET A 1 21.74 -18.73 -28.28
C MET A 1 21.27 -18.55 -26.85
N LEU A 2 21.11 -17.31 -26.38
CA LEU A 2 20.60 -17.01 -25.03
C LEU A 2 19.07 -17.18 -25.04
N GLY A 3 18.62 -18.30 -24.49
CA GLY A 3 17.19 -18.58 -24.32
C GLY A 3 16.55 -17.54 -23.41
N LEU A 4 15.74 -16.66 -24.00
CA LEU A 4 14.82 -15.77 -23.28
C LEU A 4 13.89 -16.61 -22.42
N ARG A 5 14.25 -16.79 -21.14
CA ARG A 5 13.35 -17.35 -20.14
C ARG A 5 12.13 -16.44 -20.07
N ARG A 6 11.03 -16.86 -20.71
CA ARG A 6 9.71 -16.25 -20.51
C ARG A 6 9.37 -16.39 -19.04
N CYS A 7 9.66 -15.36 -18.24
CA CYS A 7 9.08 -15.23 -16.92
C CYS A 7 7.57 -15.33 -17.09
N PRO A 8 6.89 -16.35 -16.53
CA PRO A 8 5.45 -16.37 -16.55
C PRO A 8 5.03 -15.13 -15.74
N ASN A 9 4.51 -14.12 -16.43
CA ASN A 9 3.89 -12.96 -15.78
C ASN A 9 3.02 -13.50 -14.65
N LEU A 10 3.39 -13.23 -13.39
CA LEU A 10 2.63 -13.63 -12.21
C LEU A 10 1.33 -12.84 -12.24
N ARG A 11 0.36 -13.37 -12.98
CA ARG A 11 -0.92 -12.73 -13.25
C ARG A 11 -1.72 -12.67 -11.95
N ARG A 12 -1.85 -11.46 -11.38
CA ARG A 12 -2.83 -11.20 -10.32
C ARG A 12 -4.21 -11.19 -10.96
N SER A 13 -4.90 -12.32 -10.88
CA SER A 13 -6.25 -12.47 -11.41
C SER A 13 -7.21 -12.65 -10.23
N TYR A 14 -8.12 -11.70 -10.03
CA TYR A 14 -9.03 -11.65 -8.89
C TYR A 14 -10.28 -12.48 -9.18
N ALA A 15 -10.71 -13.36 -8.28
CA ALA A 15 -12.00 -14.02 -8.48
C ALA A 15 -13.11 -12.98 -8.32
N THR A 16 -14.18 -13.07 -9.08
CA THR A 16 -15.48 -12.50 -8.73
C THR A 16 -16.53 -13.59 -8.94
N GLN A 17 -17.54 -13.69 -8.09
CA GLN A 17 -18.76 -14.37 -8.49
C GLN A 17 -19.60 -13.29 -9.18
N SER A 18 -20.04 -13.53 -10.42
CA SER A 18 -20.85 -12.57 -11.15
C SER A 18 -22.33 -12.96 -11.03
N PRO A 19 -23.27 -12.00 -10.90
CA PRO A 19 -23.04 -10.57 -10.71
C PRO A 19 -22.71 -10.21 -9.25
N LEU A 20 -21.71 -9.34 -9.06
CA LEU A 20 -21.44 -8.75 -7.73
C LEU A 20 -22.40 -7.59 -7.47
N PRO A 21 -22.82 -7.37 -6.21
CA PRO A 21 -23.52 -6.14 -5.82
C PRO A 21 -22.75 -4.89 -6.28
N PRO A 22 -23.41 -3.84 -6.79
CA PRO A 22 -22.73 -2.64 -7.31
C PRO A 22 -21.74 -2.02 -6.32
N LEU A 23 -22.11 -1.95 -5.04
CA LEU A 23 -21.25 -1.43 -3.97
C LEU A 23 -20.01 -2.31 -3.74
N ALA A 24 -20.14 -3.63 -3.86
CA ALA A 24 -19.00 -4.55 -3.79
C ALA A 24 -18.07 -4.38 -5.01
N GLN A 25 -18.60 -3.98 -6.17
CA GLN A 25 -17.79 -3.64 -7.34
C GLN A 25 -17.01 -2.34 -7.13
N ALA A 26 -17.66 -1.30 -6.64
CA ALA A 26 -17.02 -0.03 -6.29
C ALA A 26 -15.91 -0.24 -5.23
N ALA A 27 -16.19 -1.01 -4.19
CA ALA A 27 -15.20 -1.41 -3.18
C ALA A 27 -14.03 -2.18 -3.80
N ARG A 28 -14.31 -3.10 -4.74
CA ARG A 28 -13.26 -3.81 -5.49
C ARG A 28 -12.37 -2.84 -6.28
N THR A 29 -12.93 -1.80 -6.87
CA THR A 29 -12.18 -0.76 -7.61
C THR A 29 -11.36 0.11 -6.64
N ALA A 30 -11.95 0.56 -5.52
CA ALA A 30 -11.26 1.34 -4.49
C ALA A 30 -10.06 0.59 -3.88
N SER A 31 -10.23 -0.70 -3.63
CA SER A 31 -9.23 -1.60 -3.06
C SER A 31 -8.06 -1.95 -4.00
N THR A 32 -8.08 -1.48 -5.24
CA THR A 32 -7.04 -1.81 -6.21
C THR A 32 -5.67 -1.31 -5.73
N PRO A 33 -4.59 -2.10 -5.91
CA PRO A 33 -3.26 -1.66 -5.50
C PRO A 33 -2.89 -0.32 -6.12
N LEU A 34 -2.26 0.57 -5.35
CA LEU A 34 -1.95 1.95 -5.76
C LEU A 34 -1.25 2.02 -7.13
N ALA A 35 -0.24 1.18 -7.39
CA ALA A 35 0.43 1.12 -8.69
C ALA A 35 -0.50 0.76 -9.85
N VAL A 36 -1.47 -0.13 -9.63
CA VAL A 36 -2.47 -0.50 -10.64
C VAL A 36 -3.43 0.66 -10.88
N ARG A 37 -3.86 1.33 -9.80
CA ARG A 37 -4.75 2.49 -9.86
C ARG A 37 -4.10 3.66 -10.60
N LEU A 38 -2.84 3.98 -10.32
CA LEU A 38 -2.09 5.03 -11.03
C LEU A 38 -1.95 4.70 -12.52
N ARG A 39 -1.64 3.44 -12.86
CA ARG A 39 -1.57 3.02 -14.26
C ARG A 39 -2.91 3.14 -14.98
N ARG A 40 -4.01 2.72 -14.33
CA ARG A 40 -5.37 2.85 -14.88
C ARG A 40 -5.74 4.32 -15.05
N ARG A 41 -5.45 5.17 -14.06
CA ARG A 41 -5.69 6.61 -14.11
C ARG A 41 -5.01 7.26 -15.30
N LYS A 42 -3.76 6.87 -15.60
CA LYS A 42 -3.01 7.37 -16.76
C LYS A 42 -3.65 6.95 -18.10
N GLN A 43 -4.26 5.76 -18.17
CA GLN A 43 -4.81 5.21 -19.41
C GLN A 43 -6.28 5.56 -19.66
N LEU A 44 -7.09 5.61 -18.60
CA LEU A 44 -8.56 5.70 -18.66
C LEU A 44 -9.11 6.96 -17.98
N GLY A 45 -8.26 7.75 -17.33
CA GLY A 45 -8.69 8.90 -16.52
C GLY A 45 -8.99 8.54 -15.06
N ALA A 46 -9.26 9.56 -14.26
CA ALA A 46 -9.63 9.40 -12.85
C ALA A 46 -11.08 8.91 -12.73
N ILE A 47 -11.29 7.92 -11.86
CA ILE A 47 -12.60 7.35 -11.57
C ILE A 47 -13.14 8.05 -10.32
N PRO A 48 -14.40 8.55 -10.32
CA PRO A 48 -14.97 9.21 -9.15
C PRO A 48 -15.15 8.23 -7.99
N GLU A 49 -15.10 8.74 -6.76
CA GLU A 49 -15.27 7.92 -5.56
C GLU A 49 -16.65 7.24 -5.55
N GLY A 50 -16.70 5.99 -5.10
CA GLY A 50 -17.94 5.19 -5.11
C GLY A 50 -18.35 4.61 -6.47
N SER A 51 -17.67 4.94 -7.56
CA SER A 51 -17.95 4.35 -8.88
C SER A 51 -17.08 3.12 -9.18
N THR A 52 -17.52 2.31 -10.15
CA THR A 52 -16.84 1.09 -10.59
C THR A 52 -16.16 1.32 -11.93
N ASP A 53 -14.97 0.74 -12.11
CA ASP A 53 -14.25 0.72 -13.40
C ASP A 53 -14.57 -0.53 -14.23
N ALA A 54 -15.59 -1.29 -13.84
CA ALA A 54 -16.02 -2.49 -14.53
C ALA A 54 -16.87 -2.16 -15.76
N THR A 55 -16.78 -2.99 -16.80
CA THR A 55 -17.74 -2.97 -17.92
C THR A 55 -19.14 -3.40 -17.45
N LYS A 56 -20.16 -3.23 -18.30
CA LYS A 56 -21.53 -3.70 -18.03
C LYS A 56 -21.58 -5.19 -17.65
N ASP A 57 -20.73 -6.00 -18.28
CA ASP A 57 -20.60 -7.44 -18.02
C ASP A 57 -19.72 -7.77 -16.79
N GLY A 58 -19.23 -6.76 -16.07
CA GLY A 58 -18.46 -6.89 -14.84
C GLY A 58 -16.95 -7.09 -15.02
N LEU A 59 -16.43 -6.99 -16.26
CA LEU A 59 -15.00 -7.12 -16.54
C LEU A 59 -14.25 -5.91 -16.02
N THR A 60 -13.16 -6.13 -15.29
CA THR A 60 -12.22 -5.04 -14.99
C THR A 60 -11.51 -4.57 -16.27
N PRO A 61 -10.92 -3.37 -16.32
CA PRO A 61 -10.27 -2.89 -17.54
C PRO A 61 -9.11 -3.80 -18.00
N SER A 62 -8.44 -4.45 -17.05
CA SER A 62 -7.37 -5.42 -17.34
C SER A 62 -7.91 -6.75 -17.90
N GLU A 63 -9.15 -7.09 -17.59
CA GLU A 63 -9.84 -8.27 -18.13
C GLU A 63 -10.42 -7.98 -19.49
N GLN A 64 -11.04 -6.82 -19.68
CA GLN A 64 -11.52 -6.36 -20.99
C GLN A 64 -10.37 -6.33 -21.99
N ALA A 65 -9.24 -5.69 -21.67
CA ALA A 65 -8.05 -5.68 -22.53
C ALA A 65 -7.49 -7.09 -22.82
N ARG A 66 -7.71 -8.04 -21.90
CA ARG A 66 -7.30 -9.44 -22.11
C ARG A 66 -8.30 -10.16 -23.02
N TYR A 67 -9.59 -9.93 -22.83
CA TYR A 67 -10.65 -10.50 -23.65
C TYR A 67 -10.49 -10.05 -25.10
N THR A 68 -10.37 -8.74 -25.35
CA THR A 68 -10.17 -8.17 -26.70
C THR A 68 -8.95 -8.78 -27.39
N ARG A 69 -7.82 -8.91 -26.66
CA ARG A 69 -6.62 -9.56 -27.19
C ARG A 69 -6.82 -11.04 -27.50
N LEU A 70 -7.52 -11.78 -26.64
CA LEU A 70 -7.77 -13.21 -26.89
C LEU A 70 -8.75 -13.41 -28.05
N LYS A 71 -9.74 -12.51 -28.19
CA LYS A 71 -10.66 -12.45 -29.32
C LYS A 71 -9.91 -12.22 -30.63
N ALA A 72 -9.04 -11.22 -30.67
CA ALA A 72 -8.20 -10.92 -31.84
C ALA A 72 -7.23 -12.06 -32.20
N GLN A 73 -6.86 -12.90 -31.24
CA GLN A 73 -6.00 -14.08 -31.46
C GLN A 73 -6.77 -15.35 -31.87
N GLY A 74 -8.11 -15.30 -31.99
CA GLY A 74 -8.93 -16.50 -32.25
C GLY A 74 -8.97 -17.51 -31.09
N LYS A 75 -8.40 -17.19 -29.92
CA LYS A 75 -8.26 -18.12 -28.78
C LYS A 75 -9.50 -18.27 -27.92
N LEU A 76 -10.58 -17.57 -28.27
CA LEU A 76 -11.87 -17.64 -27.58
C LEU A 76 -12.90 -18.48 -28.34
N GLU A 77 -12.49 -19.14 -29.42
CA GLU A 77 -13.35 -20.08 -30.14
C GLU A 77 -13.46 -21.37 -29.32
N GLY A 78 -14.70 -21.77 -29.03
CA GLY A 78 -14.99 -23.05 -28.40
C GLY A 78 -14.81 -24.21 -29.38
N SER A 79 -14.99 -25.45 -28.89
CA SER A 79 -15.00 -26.65 -29.73
C SER A 79 -16.10 -26.65 -30.80
N SER A 80 -17.11 -25.80 -30.65
CA SER A 80 -18.22 -25.60 -31.58
C SER A 80 -18.00 -24.44 -32.57
N GLY A 81 -16.82 -23.81 -32.59
CA GLY A 81 -16.51 -22.66 -33.45
C GLY A 81 -17.17 -21.33 -33.04
N LYS A 82 -18.06 -21.34 -32.03
CA LYS A 82 -18.66 -20.10 -31.49
C LYS A 82 -17.64 -19.35 -30.63
N THR A 83 -17.55 -18.03 -30.83
CA THR A 83 -16.74 -17.15 -29.98
C THR A 83 -17.44 -16.94 -28.64
N LEU A 84 -16.73 -17.17 -27.53
CA LEU A 84 -17.29 -16.93 -26.19
C LEU A 84 -17.62 -15.44 -26.02
N THR A 85 -18.80 -15.16 -25.47
CA THR A 85 -19.21 -13.81 -25.07
C THR A 85 -18.38 -13.32 -23.87
N GLU A 86 -18.42 -12.01 -23.60
CA GLU A 86 -17.71 -11.40 -22.46
C GLU A 86 -18.15 -12.02 -21.12
N SER A 87 -19.46 -12.20 -20.96
CA SER A 87 -20.11 -12.78 -19.76
C SER A 87 -19.76 -14.26 -19.57
N GLU A 88 -19.78 -15.07 -20.62
CA GLU A 88 -19.37 -16.48 -20.56
C GLU A 88 -17.87 -16.63 -20.28
N TRP A 89 -17.06 -15.79 -20.91
CA TRP A 89 -15.61 -15.81 -20.69
C TRP A 89 -15.26 -15.43 -19.25
N ILE A 90 -15.87 -14.37 -18.70
CA ILE A 90 -15.65 -13.98 -17.31
C ILE A 90 -16.16 -15.05 -16.36
N ALA A 91 -17.31 -15.68 -16.62
CA ALA A 91 -17.83 -16.80 -15.83
C ALA A 91 -16.84 -17.97 -15.79
N ARG A 92 -16.29 -18.37 -16.95
CA ARG A 92 -15.27 -19.43 -17.04
C ARG A 92 -13.99 -19.08 -16.29
N VAL A 93 -13.51 -17.84 -16.46
CA VAL A 93 -12.33 -17.34 -15.75
C VAL A 93 -12.57 -17.34 -14.23
N ASN A 94 -13.75 -16.92 -13.80
CA ASN A 94 -14.14 -16.85 -12.41
C ASN A 94 -14.33 -18.21 -11.77
N ALA A 95 -14.95 -19.18 -12.46
CA ALA A 95 -15.02 -20.57 -12.00
C ALA A 95 -13.64 -21.15 -11.67
N ARG A 96 -12.65 -20.88 -12.53
CA ARG A 96 -11.26 -21.28 -12.27
C ARG A 96 -10.66 -20.55 -11.06
N ARG A 97 -10.97 -19.26 -10.91
CA ARG A 97 -10.41 -18.42 -9.85
C ARG A 97 -11.08 -18.61 -8.50
N SER A 98 -12.37 -18.96 -8.45
CA SER A 98 -13.18 -19.18 -7.25
C SER A 98 -13.02 -20.58 -6.67
N ARG A 99 -12.26 -21.44 -7.34
CA ARG A 99 -11.97 -22.81 -6.92
C ARG A 99 -11.59 -22.89 -5.44
N ILE A 100 -12.27 -23.79 -4.74
CA ILE A 100 -11.98 -24.21 -3.37
C ILE A 100 -10.85 -25.23 -3.42
N ARG A 101 -9.90 -25.17 -2.49
CA ARG A 101 -8.75 -26.09 -2.46
C ARG A 101 -9.25 -27.53 -2.38
N GLY A 102 -8.73 -28.37 -3.26
CA GLY A 102 -8.97 -29.81 -3.21
C GLY A 102 -10.37 -30.25 -3.62
N ILE A 103 -11.24 -29.35 -4.07
CA ILE A 103 -12.60 -29.68 -4.52
C ILE A 103 -12.71 -29.45 -6.03
N ALA A 104 -13.19 -30.46 -6.74
CA ALA A 104 -13.64 -30.36 -8.12
C ALA A 104 -15.13 -30.67 -8.19
N LYS A 105 -15.86 -29.83 -8.92
CA LYS A 105 -17.25 -30.11 -9.28
C LYS A 105 -17.23 -30.80 -10.64
N HIS A 106 -17.80 -31.99 -10.70
CA HIS A 106 -18.08 -32.70 -11.94
C HIS A 106 -19.57 -32.55 -12.23
N ALA A 107 -19.90 -32.24 -13.47
CA ALA A 107 -21.27 -32.31 -13.94
C ALA A 107 -21.54 -33.77 -14.32
N GLU A 108 -22.48 -34.42 -13.66
CA GLU A 108 -22.91 -35.75 -14.04
C GLU A 108 -23.86 -35.70 -15.23
N LYS A 109 -23.95 -36.82 -15.95
CA LYS A 109 -24.87 -36.97 -17.10
C LYS A 109 -26.34 -36.75 -16.71
N SER A 110 -26.68 -36.93 -15.43
CA SER A 110 -28.01 -36.72 -14.84
C SER A 110 -28.34 -35.24 -14.56
N GLY A 111 -27.41 -34.31 -14.81
CA GLY A 111 -27.58 -32.90 -14.46
C GLY A 111 -27.28 -32.58 -12.99
N GLN A 112 -27.05 -33.58 -12.13
CA GLN A 112 -26.56 -33.36 -10.77
C GLN A 112 -25.06 -32.98 -10.78
N THR A 113 -24.66 -32.11 -9.85
CA THR A 113 -23.24 -31.73 -9.69
C THR A 113 -22.61 -32.52 -8.55
N SER A 114 -21.85 -33.57 -8.88
CA SER A 114 -21.09 -34.30 -7.87
C SER A 114 -19.79 -33.58 -7.52
N THR A 115 -19.47 -33.60 -6.23
CA THR A 115 -18.33 -32.89 -5.67
C THR A 115 -17.25 -33.89 -5.29
N THR A 116 -16.23 -34.01 -6.12
CA THR A 116 -15.10 -34.92 -5.89
C THR A 116 -13.97 -34.18 -5.19
N VAL A 117 -13.44 -34.78 -4.12
CA VAL A 117 -12.30 -34.23 -3.40
C VAL A 117 -11.01 -34.74 -4.05
N LEU A 118 -10.38 -33.91 -4.87
CA LEU A 118 -9.10 -34.21 -5.55
C LEU A 118 -7.87 -33.95 -4.68
N GLY A 119 -8.01 -33.20 -3.58
CA GLY A 119 -6.88 -32.76 -2.74
C GLY A 119 -6.77 -33.48 -1.41
N LYS A 120 -5.64 -33.24 -0.72
CA LYS A 120 -5.47 -33.68 0.68
C LYS A 120 -6.50 -33.01 1.58
N ARG A 121 -7.35 -33.82 2.20
CA ARG A 121 -8.32 -33.39 3.21
C ARG A 121 -7.57 -33.04 4.49
N VAL A 122 -7.84 -31.86 5.02
CA VAL A 122 -7.33 -31.42 6.33
C VAL A 122 -8.53 -31.31 7.24
N TYR A 123 -8.72 -32.29 8.11
CA TYR A 123 -9.86 -32.34 9.02
C TYR A 123 -9.70 -31.38 10.21
N LEU A 124 -8.48 -31.28 10.74
CA LEU A 124 -8.15 -30.45 11.91
C LEU A 124 -7.08 -29.40 11.54
N PRO A 125 -7.47 -28.27 10.94
CA PRO A 125 -6.51 -27.24 10.55
C PRO A 125 -5.98 -26.49 11.77
N ASN A 126 -4.67 -26.59 12.04
CA ASN A 126 -3.98 -25.74 13.02
C ASN A 126 -3.59 -24.40 12.39
N ILE A 127 -4.58 -23.62 11.98
CA ILE A 127 -4.40 -22.34 11.30
C ILE A 127 -5.16 -21.25 12.06
N VAL A 128 -4.42 -20.20 12.47
CA VAL A 128 -5.03 -19.03 13.11
C VAL A 128 -5.08 -17.87 12.12
N LEU A 129 -6.30 -17.43 11.80
CA LEU A 129 -6.54 -16.19 11.06
C LEU A 129 -6.94 -15.10 12.06
N LYS A 130 -6.11 -14.07 12.20
CA LYS A 130 -6.42 -12.94 13.09
C LYS A 130 -7.11 -11.85 12.28
N LEU A 131 -8.39 -11.61 12.54
CA LEU A 131 -9.13 -10.48 11.98
C LEU A 131 -8.57 -9.16 12.56
N VAL A 132 -8.22 -8.21 11.68
CA VAL A 132 -7.65 -6.92 12.04
C VAL A 132 -8.46 -5.81 11.38
N ARG A 133 -8.66 -4.71 12.11
CA ARG A 133 -9.33 -3.52 11.58
C ARG A 133 -8.65 -3.04 10.30
N ASN A 134 -9.45 -2.69 9.30
CA ASN A 134 -8.92 -2.09 8.08
C ASN A 134 -8.36 -0.71 8.40
N HIS A 135 -7.35 -0.31 7.63
CA HIS A 135 -6.81 1.04 7.72
C HIS A 135 -7.69 2.00 6.92
N THR A 136 -8.36 2.92 7.62
CA THR A 136 -9.14 4.00 7.03
C THR A 136 -8.36 5.30 7.16
N PRO A 137 -7.93 5.94 6.05
CA PRO A 137 -7.31 7.25 6.11
C PRO A 137 -8.26 8.29 6.74
N PRO A 138 -7.73 9.29 7.44
CA PRO A 138 -8.56 10.33 8.04
C PRO A 138 -9.38 11.04 6.94
N GLY A 139 -10.68 11.23 7.20
CA GLY A 139 -11.62 11.87 6.27
C GLY A 139 -12.19 10.96 5.19
N GLN A 140 -11.80 9.69 5.11
CA GLN A 140 -12.40 8.72 4.18
C GLN A 140 -13.39 7.80 4.90
N PRO A 141 -14.50 7.40 4.24
CA PRO A 141 -15.44 6.45 4.82
C PRO A 141 -14.81 5.06 4.96
N TYR A 142 -15.25 4.31 5.96
CA TYR A 142 -14.86 2.91 6.12
C TYR A 142 -15.38 2.06 4.95
N ASN A 143 -14.56 1.13 4.45
CA ASN A 143 -15.00 0.18 3.42
C ASN A 143 -15.54 -1.12 4.07
N PRO A 144 -16.87 -1.37 4.04
CA PRO A 144 -17.46 -2.54 4.67
C PRO A 144 -17.29 -3.83 3.85
N TYR A 145 -16.97 -3.73 2.56
CA TYR A 145 -16.77 -4.91 1.69
C TYR A 145 -15.32 -5.42 1.74
N GLU A 146 -14.52 -4.94 2.68
CA GLU A 146 -13.16 -5.39 2.89
C GLU A 146 -12.97 -5.92 4.31
N ALA A 147 -12.23 -7.01 4.44
CA ALA A 147 -11.75 -7.51 5.72
C ALA A 147 -10.26 -7.83 5.62
N THR A 148 -9.49 -7.36 6.61
CA THR A 148 -8.05 -7.61 6.67
C THR A 148 -7.74 -8.66 7.73
N PHE A 149 -6.94 -9.66 7.36
CA PHE A 149 -6.49 -10.72 8.26
C PHE A 149 -4.96 -10.73 8.35
N ARG A 150 -4.42 -11.06 9.53
CA ARG A 150 -3.04 -11.53 9.69
C ARG A 150 -3.06 -13.05 9.70
N ILE A 151 -2.21 -13.63 8.86
CA ILE A 151 -2.18 -15.06 8.59
C ILE A 151 -0.75 -15.60 8.68
N PRO A 152 -0.58 -16.91 8.96
CA PRO A 152 0.69 -17.61 8.77
C PRO A 152 1.24 -17.47 7.35
N LYS A 153 2.57 -17.39 7.22
CA LYS A 153 3.24 -17.18 5.92
C LYS A 153 3.00 -18.32 4.92
N SER A 154 2.88 -19.55 5.43
CA SER A 154 2.69 -20.80 4.68
C SER A 154 1.35 -20.87 3.95
N ILE A 155 0.36 -20.07 4.35
CA ILE A 155 -1.02 -20.17 3.85
C ILE A 155 -1.17 -19.54 2.47
N THR A 156 -1.86 -20.21 1.56
CA THR A 156 -2.14 -19.72 0.21
C THR A 156 -3.50 -19.02 0.10
N LYS A 157 -3.74 -18.30 -1.01
CA LYS A 157 -5.03 -17.63 -1.24
C LYS A 157 -6.20 -18.60 -1.34
N THR A 158 -5.97 -19.77 -1.94
CA THR A 158 -6.97 -20.83 -2.03
C THR A 158 -7.30 -21.40 -0.66
N ASP A 159 -6.33 -21.49 0.25
CA ASP A 159 -6.55 -21.95 1.63
C ASP A 159 -7.43 -20.97 2.40
N ILE A 160 -7.11 -19.68 2.32
CA ILE A 160 -7.90 -18.61 2.97
C ILE A 160 -9.35 -18.68 2.49
N ARG A 161 -9.57 -18.77 1.17
CA ARG A 161 -10.93 -18.88 0.64
C ARG A 161 -11.63 -20.12 1.16
N SER A 162 -10.96 -21.26 1.10
CA SER A 162 -11.55 -22.54 1.49
C SER A 162 -11.94 -22.49 2.97
N LEU A 163 -11.03 -22.04 3.83
CA LEU A 163 -11.25 -21.95 5.27
C LEU A 163 -12.36 -20.95 5.61
N LEU A 164 -12.35 -19.75 5.01
CA LEU A 164 -13.41 -18.75 5.24
C LEU A 164 -14.79 -19.28 4.80
N LEU A 165 -14.86 -19.98 3.67
CA LEU A 165 -16.10 -20.54 3.17
C LEU A 165 -16.58 -21.74 3.99
N THR A 166 -15.71 -22.70 4.31
CA THR A 166 -16.11 -23.96 4.95
C THR A 166 -16.31 -23.83 6.45
N VAL A 167 -15.49 -23.02 7.13
CA VAL A 167 -15.56 -22.86 8.59
C VAL A 167 -16.53 -21.76 8.97
N TYR A 168 -16.53 -20.64 8.24
CA TYR A 168 -17.30 -19.44 8.61
C TYR A 168 -18.46 -19.13 7.66
N GLY A 169 -18.63 -19.87 6.56
CA GLY A 169 -19.68 -19.59 5.56
C GLY A 169 -19.45 -18.30 4.75
N VAL A 170 -18.29 -17.65 4.88
CA VAL A 170 -18.04 -16.33 4.28
C VAL A 170 -17.65 -16.44 2.82
N LYS A 171 -18.45 -15.83 1.94
CA LYS A 171 -18.17 -15.74 0.51
C LYS A 171 -17.21 -14.57 0.24
N THR A 172 -16.09 -14.90 -0.40
CA THR A 172 -15.06 -13.91 -0.76
C THR A 172 -15.14 -13.54 -2.24
N THR A 173 -15.04 -12.26 -2.56
CA THR A 173 -14.84 -11.79 -3.93
C THR A 173 -13.38 -12.02 -4.33
N TYR A 174 -12.46 -11.17 -3.86
CA TYR A 174 -11.03 -11.28 -4.13
C TYR A 174 -10.23 -11.52 -2.86
N ILE A 175 -9.00 -12.04 -3.02
CA ILE A 175 -8.04 -12.17 -1.93
C ILE A 175 -6.69 -11.63 -2.40
N ARG A 176 -6.19 -10.62 -1.70
CA ARG A 176 -4.86 -10.04 -1.90
C ARG A 176 -4.02 -10.38 -0.68
N THR A 177 -2.80 -10.82 -0.91
CA THR A 177 -1.87 -11.16 0.16
C THR A 177 -0.57 -10.42 -0.03
N ASP A 178 0.01 -9.99 1.06
CA ASP A 178 1.30 -9.32 1.12
C ASP A 178 2.09 -9.83 2.33
N ASN A 179 3.38 -10.04 2.14
CA ASN A 179 4.28 -10.45 3.22
C ASN A 179 4.90 -9.19 3.81
N TYR A 180 4.50 -8.83 5.03
CA TYR A 180 5.09 -7.72 5.76
C TYR A 180 6.36 -8.20 6.45
N ILE A 181 7.49 -7.60 6.09
CA ILE A 181 8.79 -7.86 6.72
C ILE A 181 9.02 -6.76 7.75
N SER A 182 9.33 -7.15 9.00
CA SER A 182 9.67 -6.18 10.03
C SER A 182 10.93 -5.40 9.64
N HIS A 183 10.94 -4.10 9.93
CA HIS A 183 12.13 -3.26 9.83
C HIS A 183 13.30 -3.81 10.67
N LEU A 184 14.52 -3.43 10.31
CA LEU A 184 15.69 -3.65 11.14
C LEU A 184 15.62 -2.72 12.35
N TYR A 185 15.75 -3.29 13.55
CA TYR A 185 15.79 -2.54 14.80
C TYR A 185 17.22 -2.53 15.32
N ARG A 186 17.66 -1.38 15.82
CA ARG A 186 18.94 -1.30 16.51
C ARG A 186 18.86 -2.05 17.84
N THR A 187 19.81 -2.92 18.06
CA THR A 187 20.11 -3.61 19.33
C THR A 187 21.50 -3.20 19.81
N ILE A 188 21.86 -3.59 21.03
CA ILE A 188 23.20 -3.32 21.60
C ILE A 188 24.29 -3.91 20.68
N GLU A 189 24.06 -5.12 20.17
CA GLU A 189 24.99 -5.88 19.32
C GLU A 189 24.89 -5.54 17.81
N GLY A 190 24.02 -4.61 17.39
CA GLY A 190 23.90 -4.23 15.98
C GLY A 190 22.46 -4.01 15.51
N TYR A 191 22.04 -4.70 14.44
CA TYR A 191 20.69 -4.59 13.88
C TYR A 191 20.04 -5.96 13.75
N THR A 192 18.87 -6.12 14.36
CA THR A 192 18.11 -7.37 14.32
C THR A 192 16.67 -7.12 13.87
N ARG A 193 16.10 -8.09 13.16
CA ARG A 193 14.67 -8.08 12.82
C ARG A 193 13.89 -8.74 13.93
N ARG A 194 12.70 -8.19 14.21
CA ARG A 194 11.79 -8.74 15.21
C ARG A 194 10.82 -9.72 14.54
N PRO A 195 10.98 -11.05 14.71
CA PRO A 195 10.20 -12.04 13.97
C PRO A 195 8.70 -11.91 14.23
N TYR A 196 8.30 -11.60 15.47
CA TYR A 196 6.90 -11.42 15.85
C TYR A 196 6.20 -10.24 15.17
N LYS A 197 6.96 -9.27 14.62
CA LYS A 197 6.42 -8.15 13.82
C LYS A 197 6.33 -8.47 12.34
N THR A 198 6.89 -9.59 11.90
CA THR A 198 6.82 -10.06 10.52
C THR A 198 5.61 -10.96 10.36
N TYR A 199 4.67 -10.58 9.50
CA TYR A 199 3.43 -11.34 9.30
C TYR A 199 3.02 -11.30 7.83
N LYS A 200 2.16 -12.23 7.43
CA LYS A 200 1.48 -12.14 6.15
C LYS A 200 0.12 -11.50 6.37
N ARG A 201 -0.18 -10.47 5.59
CA ARG A 201 -1.47 -9.81 5.58
C ARG A 201 -2.29 -10.35 4.41
N ALA A 202 -3.58 -10.53 4.63
CA ALA A 202 -4.55 -10.88 3.62
C ALA A 202 -5.69 -9.87 3.65
N VAL A 203 -5.84 -9.11 2.57
CA VAL A 203 -7.02 -8.26 2.34
C VAL A 203 -8.01 -9.05 1.50
N VAL A 204 -9.16 -9.32 2.09
CA VAL A 204 -10.23 -10.14 1.54
C VAL A 204 -11.38 -9.22 1.19
N GLY A 205 -11.84 -9.28 -0.06
CA GLY A 205 -13.09 -8.66 -0.46
C GLY A 205 -14.25 -9.57 -0.08
N LEU A 206 -15.27 -9.01 0.55
CA LEU A 206 -16.48 -9.71 0.96
C LEU A 206 -17.58 -9.53 -0.10
N VAL A 207 -18.48 -10.51 -0.18
CA VAL A 207 -19.72 -10.36 -0.95
C VAL A 207 -20.72 -9.52 -0.15
N ASP A 208 -20.84 -9.84 1.14
CA ASP A 208 -21.72 -9.17 2.08
C ASP A 208 -20.94 -8.11 2.88
N PRO A 209 -21.51 -6.92 3.14
CA PRO A 209 -20.82 -5.89 3.90
C PRO A 209 -20.64 -6.30 5.37
N PHE A 210 -19.49 -5.96 5.93
CA PHE A 210 -19.17 -6.16 7.34
C PHE A 210 -18.72 -4.86 7.99
N TYR A 211 -19.23 -4.58 9.18
CA TYR A 211 -18.87 -3.40 9.95
C TYR A 211 -18.41 -3.80 11.34
N TYR A 212 -17.31 -3.21 11.82
CA TYR A 212 -16.83 -3.51 13.18
C TYR A 212 -17.77 -2.90 14.22
N PRO A 213 -18.14 -3.64 15.27
CA PRO A 213 -18.90 -3.07 16.36
C PRO A 213 -18.06 -2.00 17.10
N HIS A 214 -18.74 -0.98 17.62
CA HIS A 214 -18.16 0.05 18.50
C HIS A 214 -16.93 0.77 17.92
N ARG A 215 -17.02 1.30 16.70
CA ARG A 215 -15.96 2.12 16.13
C ARG A 215 -15.93 3.49 16.82
N LEU A 216 -14.77 3.89 17.32
CA LEU A 216 -14.59 5.19 18.00
C LEU A 216 -14.96 6.38 17.11
N GLU A 217 -14.79 6.25 15.80
CA GLU A 217 -15.09 7.31 14.83
C GLU A 217 -16.60 7.53 14.63
N ASP A 218 -17.43 6.52 14.87
CA ASP A 218 -18.89 6.63 14.69
C ASP A 218 -19.61 6.91 16.01
N MET A 219 -18.87 6.87 17.12
CA MET A 219 -19.39 7.27 18.43
C MET A 219 -19.55 8.79 18.48
N PRO A 220 -20.59 9.30 19.18
CA PRO A 220 -20.66 10.72 19.48
C PRO A 220 -19.41 11.15 20.27
N SER A 221 -18.99 12.40 20.08
CA SER A 221 -17.72 12.93 20.62
C SER A 221 -17.55 12.69 22.12
N GLU A 222 -18.63 12.82 22.89
CA GLU A 222 -18.65 12.59 24.34
C GLU A 222 -18.42 11.11 24.70
N ALA A 223 -19.17 10.19 24.09
CA ALA A 223 -18.99 8.76 24.31
C ALA A 223 -17.60 8.28 23.87
N ARG A 224 -17.05 8.88 22.81
CA ARG A 224 -15.68 8.63 22.37
C ARG A 224 -14.66 9.07 23.43
N LYS A 225 -14.78 10.28 23.98
CA LYS A 225 -13.89 10.78 25.05
C LYS A 225 -13.97 9.88 26.29
N ALA A 226 -15.17 9.56 26.75
CA ALA A 226 -15.37 8.66 27.88
C ALA A 226 -14.75 7.27 27.64
N ARG A 227 -14.86 6.75 26.42
CA ARG A 227 -14.22 5.48 26.04
C ARG A 227 -12.70 5.58 26.02
N GLU A 228 -12.13 6.67 25.51
CA GLU A 228 -10.69 6.92 25.50
C GLU A 228 -10.14 7.08 26.92
N GLU A 229 -10.85 7.78 27.81
CA GLU A 229 -10.53 7.91 29.23
C GLU A 229 -10.60 6.58 29.95
N TRP A 230 -11.63 5.77 29.70
CA TRP A 230 -11.74 4.42 30.26
C TRP A 230 -10.57 3.53 29.82
N ILE A 231 -10.22 3.54 28.52
CA ILE A 231 -9.06 2.79 28.01
C ILE A 231 -7.78 3.25 28.70
N GLU A 232 -7.59 4.56 28.88
CA GLU A 232 -6.39 5.07 29.54
C GLU A 232 -6.37 4.72 31.03
N LYS A 233 -7.52 4.77 31.72
CA LYS A 233 -7.63 4.40 33.13
C LYS A 233 -7.31 2.92 33.36
N GLU A 234 -7.87 2.03 32.54
CA GLU A 234 -7.70 0.58 32.70
C GLU A 234 -6.34 0.07 32.20
N PHE A 235 -5.84 0.62 31.10
CA PHE A 235 -4.64 0.10 30.42
C PHE A 235 -3.42 1.00 30.52
N SER A 236 -3.56 2.24 31.02
CA SER A 236 -2.46 3.21 31.24
C SER A 236 -1.54 3.38 30.02
N ILE A 237 -2.07 3.30 28.79
CA ILE A 237 -1.27 3.18 27.56
C ILE A 237 -0.44 4.43 27.30
N LYS A 238 -1.04 5.62 27.39
CA LYS A 238 -0.33 6.89 27.19
C LYS A 238 0.63 7.12 28.36
N HIS A 239 0.22 6.84 29.58
CA HIS A 239 1.06 6.99 30.77
C HIS A 239 2.33 6.14 30.67
N THR A 240 2.22 4.83 30.43
CA THR A 240 3.39 3.94 30.27
C THR A 240 4.26 4.35 29.09
N ARG A 241 3.67 4.81 27.97
CA ARG A 241 4.44 5.32 26.82
C ARG A 241 5.22 6.59 27.18
N ASN A 242 4.62 7.49 27.96
CA ASN A 242 5.27 8.71 28.42
C ASN A 242 6.42 8.41 29.39
N LEU A 243 6.20 7.55 30.38
CA LEU A 243 7.25 7.09 31.30
C LEU A 243 8.41 6.42 30.55
N GLN A 244 8.12 5.53 29.60
CA GLN A 244 9.17 4.91 28.77
C GLN A 244 9.95 5.95 27.98
N LYS A 245 9.26 6.95 27.41
CA LYS A 245 9.90 8.05 26.67
C LYS A 245 10.79 8.88 27.60
N GLU A 246 10.32 9.19 28.80
CA GLU A 246 11.07 9.94 29.82
C GLU A 246 12.30 9.16 30.30
N GLU A 247 12.17 7.87 30.59
CA GLU A 247 13.29 7.02 30.98
C GLU A 247 14.32 6.85 29.85
N ILE A 248 13.86 6.66 28.61
CA ILE A 248 14.76 6.66 27.44
C ILE A 248 15.49 7.99 27.34
N LEU A 249 14.79 9.12 27.54
CA LEU A 249 15.40 10.45 27.55
C LEU A 249 16.37 10.61 28.72
N ARG A 250 16.08 10.08 29.91
CA ARG A 250 16.96 10.11 31.08
C ARG A 250 18.25 9.33 30.82
N MET A 251 18.13 8.10 30.31
CA MET A 251 19.26 7.24 29.96
C MET A 251 20.11 7.84 28.83
N THR A 252 19.47 8.40 27.80
CA THR A 252 20.19 9.01 26.67
C THR A 252 20.79 10.36 27.02
N LYS A 253 20.12 11.18 27.85
CA LYS A 253 20.64 12.48 28.27
C LYS A 253 21.84 12.37 29.20
N GLY A 254 22.03 11.24 29.89
CA GLY A 254 23.09 11.03 30.89
C GLY A 254 22.78 11.74 32.21
N GLN A 255 23.13 11.14 33.35
CA GLN A 255 22.99 11.77 34.66
C GLN A 255 24.27 12.56 35.03
N GLY A 256 24.10 13.78 35.56
CA GLY A 256 25.19 14.59 36.13
C GLY A 256 26.10 15.29 35.09
N ARG A 257 27.40 15.44 35.40
CA ARG A 257 28.39 16.21 34.62
C ARG A 257 28.62 15.72 33.17
N VAL A 258 28.14 14.52 32.83
CA VAL A 258 28.23 13.87 31.51
C VAL A 258 26.92 14.03 30.72
N SER A 259 25.95 14.79 31.23
CA SER A 259 24.71 15.08 30.51
C SER A 259 25.01 15.77 29.19
N TRP A 260 24.35 15.41 28.08
CA TRP A 260 24.44 15.99 26.71
C TRP A 260 25.26 17.29 26.59
N LYS A 261 26.58 17.19 26.74
CA LYS A 261 27.51 18.23 26.30
C LYS A 261 27.73 17.90 24.84
N PHE A 262 26.85 18.40 23.97
CA PHE A 262 27.20 18.48 22.57
C PHE A 262 28.56 19.19 22.49
N LYS A 263 29.62 18.44 22.16
CA LYS A 263 30.94 19.03 21.94
C LYS A 263 30.82 19.90 20.70
N ALA A 264 31.40 21.11 20.73
CA ALA A 264 31.56 21.90 19.53
C ALA A 264 32.23 21.02 18.46
N PRO A 265 31.71 20.95 17.21
CA PRO A 265 30.82 21.90 16.53
C PRO A 265 29.31 21.58 16.57
N PHE A 266 28.86 20.49 17.21
CA PHE A 266 27.45 20.05 17.15
C PHE A 266 26.57 20.63 18.27
N ALA A 267 27.07 21.64 18.99
CA ALA A 267 26.42 22.24 20.14
C ALA A 267 25.30 23.21 19.73
N THR A 268 24.06 22.81 20.01
CA THR A 268 22.81 23.56 19.86
C THR A 268 22.68 24.73 20.85
N LYS A 269 23.71 25.56 21.03
CA LYS A 269 23.50 26.87 21.64
C LYS A 269 22.84 27.76 20.59
N ARG A 270 21.70 28.38 20.93
CA ARG A 270 20.98 29.31 20.05
C ARG A 270 21.92 30.36 19.44
N SER A 271 22.88 30.86 20.20
CA SER A 271 23.91 31.80 19.71
C SER A 271 24.78 31.24 18.59
N HIS A 272 25.17 29.96 18.64
CA HIS A 272 25.98 29.33 17.59
C HIS A 272 25.16 29.10 16.32
N ILE A 273 23.90 28.67 16.46
CA ILE A 273 22.97 28.55 15.33
C ILE A 273 22.75 29.92 14.69
N LEU A 274 22.51 30.96 15.49
CA LEU A 274 22.37 32.34 15.01
C LEU A 274 23.65 32.82 14.31
N ARG A 275 24.83 32.48 14.82
CA ARG A 275 26.11 32.79 14.17
C ARG A 275 26.25 32.09 12.81
N LEU A 276 25.97 30.79 12.73
CA LEU A 276 26.00 30.04 11.45
C LEU A 276 24.96 30.56 10.46
N VAL A 277 23.79 30.98 10.94
CA VAL A 277 22.76 31.61 10.10
C VAL A 277 23.22 32.97 9.60
N ALA A 278 23.88 33.77 10.45
CA ALA A 278 24.49 35.04 10.07
C ALA A 278 25.60 34.83 9.03
N GLU A 279 26.57 33.96 9.30
CA GLU A 279 27.67 33.61 8.38
C GLU A 279 27.13 33.14 7.01
N ARG A 280 26.09 32.29 6.99
CA ARG A 280 25.43 31.88 5.73
C ARG A 280 24.67 32.99 5.04
N ARG A 281 24.07 33.90 5.81
CA ARG A 281 23.35 35.06 5.26
C ARG A 281 24.34 36.03 4.63
N ASP A 282 25.45 36.30 5.30
CA ASP A 282 26.53 37.17 4.83
C ASP A 282 27.15 36.60 3.55
N ALA A 283 27.49 35.30 3.53
CA ALA A 283 28.02 34.63 2.34
C ALA A 283 27.04 34.68 1.15
N ARG A 284 25.73 34.53 1.42
CA ARG A 284 24.69 34.65 0.39
C ARG A 284 24.57 36.10 -0.11
N GLU A 285 24.59 37.07 0.79
CA GLU A 285 24.48 38.50 0.43
C GLU A 285 25.71 38.95 -0.37
N GLN A 286 26.92 38.47 -0.04
CA GLN A 286 28.14 38.66 -0.82
C GLN A 286 28.02 38.07 -2.22
N ALA A 287 27.64 36.79 -2.34
CA ALA A 287 27.47 36.14 -3.64
C ALA A 287 26.41 36.85 -4.52
N VAL A 288 25.31 37.32 -3.93
CA VAL A 288 24.29 38.10 -4.64
C VAL A 288 24.84 39.47 -5.07
N ALA A 289 25.62 40.14 -4.22
CA ALA A 289 26.24 41.42 -4.53
C ALA A 289 27.25 41.30 -5.68
N GLU A 290 28.12 40.29 -5.65
CA GLU A 290 29.07 39.97 -6.72
C GLU A 290 28.34 39.70 -8.04
N PHE A 291 27.30 38.87 -8.00
CA PHE A 291 26.49 38.58 -9.19
C PHE A 291 25.78 39.82 -9.73
N ALA A 292 25.28 40.68 -8.84
CA ALA A 292 24.67 41.95 -9.23
C ALA A 292 25.69 42.93 -9.85
N GLN A 293 26.93 42.96 -9.35
CA GLN A 293 28.03 43.73 -9.95
C GLN A 293 28.41 43.15 -11.33
N GLY A 294 28.47 41.83 -11.48
CA GLY A 294 28.65 41.15 -12.76
C GLY A 294 27.57 41.52 -13.79
N ILE A 295 26.31 41.57 -13.37
CA ILE A 295 25.21 42.05 -14.24
C ILE A 295 25.43 43.51 -14.66
N LYS A 296 25.84 44.39 -13.74
CA LYS A 296 26.11 45.80 -14.06
C LYS A 296 27.25 45.96 -15.06
N SER A 297 28.34 45.22 -14.92
CA SER A 297 29.48 45.29 -15.84
C SER A 297 29.13 44.77 -17.24
N VAL A 298 28.36 43.69 -17.35
CA VAL A 298 27.86 43.17 -18.63
C VAL A 298 26.92 44.18 -19.32
N ARG A 299 26.07 44.87 -18.55
CA ARG A 299 25.19 45.94 -19.06
C ARG A 299 25.96 47.17 -19.55
N GLN A 300 27.01 47.59 -18.84
CA GLN A 300 27.87 48.71 -19.27
C GLN A 300 28.62 48.39 -20.56
N GLN A 301 28.94 47.12 -20.80
CA GLN A 301 29.57 46.64 -22.04
C GLN A 301 28.56 46.45 -23.18
N ALA A 302 27.30 46.86 -23.01
CA ALA A 302 26.21 46.78 -23.98
C ALA A 302 25.95 45.37 -24.57
N LYS A 303 26.34 44.31 -23.85
CA LYS A 303 26.07 42.92 -24.23
C LYS A 303 24.70 42.46 -23.70
N HIS A 304 24.04 41.55 -24.41
CA HIS A 304 22.83 40.88 -23.91
C HIS A 304 23.15 40.20 -22.57
N VAL A 305 22.37 40.48 -21.53
CA VAL A 305 22.55 39.88 -20.19
C VAL A 305 22.06 38.44 -20.21
N GLY A 306 22.97 37.50 -20.45
CA GLY A 306 22.75 36.06 -20.32
C GLY A 306 23.42 35.51 -19.07
N TYR A 307 22.92 34.38 -18.54
CA TYR A 307 23.47 33.75 -17.33
C TYR A 307 24.95 33.36 -17.49
N GLU A 308 25.32 32.79 -18.64
CA GLU A 308 26.70 32.36 -18.94
C GLU A 308 27.67 33.55 -18.97
N ALA A 309 27.27 34.65 -19.62
CA ALA A 309 28.07 35.88 -19.69
C ALA A 309 28.28 36.55 -18.32
N VAL A 310 27.29 36.48 -17.43
CA VAL A 310 27.40 37.01 -16.06
C VAL A 310 28.30 36.10 -15.22
N LYS A 311 28.15 34.79 -15.34
CA LYS A 311 28.96 33.81 -14.61
C LYS A 311 30.44 33.91 -14.97
N GLU A 312 30.79 34.00 -16.25
CA GLU A 312 32.18 34.19 -16.71
C GLU A 312 32.82 35.45 -16.10
N LYS A 313 32.06 36.54 -15.95
CA LYS A 313 32.56 37.78 -15.35
C LYS A 313 32.76 37.69 -13.83
N VAL A 314 31.88 36.97 -13.14
CA VAL A 314 32.05 36.71 -11.70
C VAL A 314 33.26 35.80 -11.46
N ASP A 315 33.38 34.71 -12.22
CA ASP A 315 34.48 33.75 -12.09
C ASP A 315 35.84 34.38 -12.44
N MET A 316 35.91 35.28 -13.45
CA MET A 316 37.12 36.04 -13.78
C MET A 316 37.52 37.06 -12.70
N GLY A 317 36.56 37.63 -11.96
CA GLY A 317 36.84 38.55 -10.86
C GLY A 317 37.50 37.85 -9.66
N VAL A 318 37.05 36.63 -9.35
CA VAL A 318 37.57 35.82 -8.24
C VAL A 318 39.04 35.40 -8.49
N MET A 319 39.41 35.09 -9.74
CA MET A 319 40.78 34.73 -10.14
C MET A 319 41.81 35.86 -10.03
N SER A 320 41.38 37.13 -9.95
CA SER A 320 42.26 38.29 -9.84
C SER A 320 42.57 38.71 -8.40
N THR A 321 41.93 38.08 -7.42
CA THR A 321 42.00 38.44 -5.99
C THR A 321 42.70 37.40 -5.11
N GLU A 322 43.18 36.29 -5.69
CA GLU A 322 44.08 35.32 -5.04
C GLU A 322 45.55 35.59 -5.39
#